data_AF-A0A968T4Y3-F1
#
_entry.id   AF-A0A968T4Y3-F1
#
_cell.length_a   1.000
_cell.length_b   1.000
_cell.length_c   1.000
_cell.angle_alpha   90.00
_cell.angle_beta   90.00
_cell.angle_gamma   90.00
#
_symmetry.space_group_name_H-M   'P 1'
#
loop_
_entity.id
_entity.type
_entity.pdbx_description
1 polymer ?
#
loop_
_entity_poly.entity_id
_entity_poly.type
_entity_poly.pdbx_seq_one_letter_code
_entity_poly.pdbx_strand_id
1 'polypeptide(L)'
;MMVHEDGKIIVLEENTDLNSAMPTIIPTEEAREEYNLSAYQKYGFWFDIIQTSRKNKIQAVFKLDVNASGDKLLKENGLTETFPAIIENTTDYKFYYFSGDFTDNQPIGWLAHFKGVPGIMNKIHTGSNGTSNEFFWNFYLPLLNGILEKKF
;
A
#
# COMPACT_ATOMS: atom_id res chain seq x y z
N MET A 1 14.13 6.26 -0.11
CA MET A 1 15.26 5.81 -0.96
C MET A 1 14.71 4.84 -2.00
N MET A 2 15.15 4.95 -3.25
CA MET A 2 14.79 4.06 -4.35
C MET A 2 16.07 3.47 -4.92
N VAL A 3 16.05 2.18 -5.25
CA VAL A 3 17.23 1.45 -5.76
C VAL A 3 16.83 0.79 -7.07
N HIS A 4 17.58 1.10 -8.13
CA HIS A 4 17.41 0.49 -9.44
C HIS A 4 18.36 -0.71 -9.60
N GLU A 5 18.02 -1.66 -10.48
CA GLU A 5 18.77 -2.90 -10.67
C GLU A 5 20.21 -2.70 -11.19
N ASP A 6 20.47 -1.58 -11.87
CA ASP A 6 21.82 -1.19 -12.33
C ASP A 6 22.69 -0.55 -11.22
N GLY A 7 22.18 -0.49 -9.99
CA GLY A 7 22.86 0.09 -8.84
C GLY A 7 22.63 1.60 -8.65
N LYS A 8 21.84 2.25 -9.50
CA LYS A 8 21.47 3.65 -9.31
C LYS A 8 20.56 3.83 -8.10
N ILE A 9 20.89 4.82 -7.26
CA ILE A 9 20.14 5.15 -6.05
C ILE A 9 19.58 6.56 -6.18
N ILE A 10 18.29 6.72 -5.88
CA ILE A 10 17.60 8.01 -5.81
C ILE A 10 17.15 8.22 -4.37
N VAL A 11 17.49 9.36 -3.79
CA VAL A 11 17.08 9.75 -2.44
C VAL A 11 16.22 10.98 -2.53
N LEU A 12 15.07 10.95 -1.86
CA LEU A 12 14.18 12.08 -1.66
C LEU A 12 14.23 12.42 -0.17
N GLU A 13 14.60 13.64 0.17
CA GLU A 13 14.75 14.09 1.56
C GLU A 13 13.52 14.87 2.04
N GLU A 14 13.10 14.66 3.29
CA GLU A 14 12.00 15.41 3.90
C GLU A 14 12.36 16.90 4.00
N ASN A 15 11.39 17.78 3.73
CA ASN A 15 11.53 19.24 3.67
C ASN A 15 12.40 19.77 2.50
N THR A 16 13.10 18.90 1.77
CA THR A 16 13.87 19.27 0.58
C THR A 16 13.15 18.84 -0.69
N ASP A 17 12.76 17.57 -0.79
CA ASP A 17 12.08 16.99 -1.96
C ASP A 17 10.65 16.55 -1.64
N LEU A 18 10.36 16.28 -0.37
CA LEU A 18 9.07 15.79 0.12
C LEU A 18 8.39 16.80 1.05
N ASN A 19 7.08 16.98 0.88
CA ASN A 19 6.23 17.67 1.87
C ASN A 19 5.91 16.77 3.08
N SER A 20 5.97 15.45 2.90
CA SER A 20 5.81 14.44 3.96
C SER A 20 6.77 13.28 3.74
N ALA A 21 7.52 12.87 4.78
CA ALA A 21 8.48 11.77 4.69
C ALA A 21 7.86 10.43 4.26
N MET A 22 6.59 10.19 4.60
CA MET A 22 5.95 8.89 4.38
C MET A 22 5.09 8.89 3.11
N PRO A 23 5.24 7.86 2.24
CA PRO A 23 4.26 7.55 1.22
C PRO A 23 2.88 7.29 1.82
N THR A 24 1.86 7.43 0.97
CA THR A 24 0.50 7.00 1.29
C THR A 24 0.07 5.89 0.34
N ILE A 25 -0.68 4.92 0.84
CA ILE A 25 -1.44 4.00 0.02
C ILE A 25 -2.87 4.53 -0.12
N ILE A 26 -3.36 4.58 -1.35
CA ILE A 26 -4.65 5.16 -1.71
C ILE A 26 -5.40 4.13 -2.56
N PRO A 27 -6.53 3.56 -2.08
CA PRO A 27 -7.35 2.67 -2.87
C PRO A 27 -8.11 3.45 -3.94
N THR A 28 -8.54 2.78 -5.01
CA THR A 28 -9.54 3.36 -5.90
C THR A 28 -10.87 3.50 -5.18
N GLU A 29 -11.75 4.35 -5.70
CA GLU A 29 -13.10 4.48 -5.12
C GLU A 29 -13.87 3.14 -5.19
N GLU A 30 -13.73 2.39 -6.29
CA GLU A 30 -14.27 1.04 -6.46
C GLU A 30 -13.78 0.11 -5.33
N ALA A 31 -12.46 0.02 -5.11
CA ALA A 31 -11.89 -0.82 -4.05
C ALA A 31 -12.31 -0.36 -2.64
N ARG A 32 -12.36 0.96 -2.43
CA ARG A 32 -12.71 1.57 -1.14
C ARG A 32 -14.12 1.19 -0.73
N GLU A 33 -15.07 1.34 -1.64
CA GLU A 33 -16.47 0.98 -1.41
C GLU A 33 -16.64 -0.54 -1.31
N GLU A 34 -15.99 -1.29 -2.20
CA GLU A 34 -16.11 -2.75 -2.27
C GLU A 34 -15.62 -3.45 -1.00
N TYR A 35 -14.51 -2.98 -0.42
CA TYR A 35 -13.86 -3.63 0.72
C TYR A 35 -13.94 -2.81 2.01
N ASN A 36 -14.70 -1.71 2.02
CA ASN A 36 -14.84 -0.79 3.16
C ASN A 36 -13.49 -0.30 3.71
N LEU A 37 -12.63 0.18 2.81
CA LEU A 37 -11.28 0.66 3.14
C LEU A 37 -11.29 2.13 3.57
N SER A 38 -10.28 2.54 4.32
CA SER A 38 -9.99 3.97 4.52
C SER A 38 -9.66 4.64 3.18
N ALA A 39 -9.91 5.96 3.07
CA ALA A 39 -9.60 6.71 1.85
C ALA A 39 -8.10 6.78 1.53
N TYR A 40 -7.25 6.70 2.56
CA TYR A 40 -5.82 6.54 2.45
C TYR A 40 -5.24 6.02 3.78
N GLN A 41 -4.00 5.56 3.74
CA GLN A 41 -3.21 5.24 4.93
C GLN A 41 -1.73 5.58 4.69
N LYS A 42 -1.01 6.01 5.74
CA LYS A 42 0.45 6.15 5.66
C LYS A 42 1.09 4.77 5.49
N TYR A 43 2.02 4.63 4.55
CA TYR A 43 2.68 3.37 4.25
C TYR A 43 4.19 3.50 4.48
N GLY A 44 4.69 2.86 5.54
CA GLY A 44 6.07 3.00 6.02
C GLY A 44 7.04 1.90 5.58
N PHE A 45 6.60 0.99 4.70
CA PHE A 45 7.37 -0.19 4.31
C PHE A 45 7.97 -0.04 2.92
N TRP A 46 8.82 -1.00 2.57
CA TRP A 46 9.37 -1.10 1.22
C TRP A 46 8.28 -1.45 0.21
N PHE A 47 8.42 -0.88 -0.99
CA PHE A 47 7.54 -1.19 -2.11
C PHE A 47 8.30 -1.16 -3.44
N ASP A 48 7.77 -1.88 -4.41
CA ASP A 48 8.29 -1.99 -5.75
C ASP A 48 7.85 -0.78 -6.60
N ILE A 49 8.77 -0.26 -7.40
CA ILE A 49 8.47 0.71 -8.45
C ILE A 49 8.14 -0.07 -9.72
N ILE A 50 6.85 -0.17 -10.03
CA ILE A 50 6.36 -0.97 -11.16
C ILE A 50 5.38 -0.21 -12.04
N GLN A 51 5.16 -0.75 -13.23
CA GLN A 51 4.08 -0.36 -14.13
C GLN A 51 3.23 -1.59 -14.46
N THR A 52 1.99 -1.35 -14.85
CA THR A 52 1.08 -2.42 -15.27
C THR A 52 0.53 -2.17 -16.65
N SER A 53 0.22 -3.24 -17.38
CA SER A 53 -0.51 -3.14 -18.65
C SER A 53 -1.93 -2.62 -18.42
N ARG A 54 -2.53 -2.04 -19.47
CA ARG A 54 -3.92 -1.54 -19.46
C ARG A 54 -4.99 -2.62 -19.26
N LYS A 55 -4.61 -3.91 -19.36
CA LYS A 55 -5.53 -5.03 -19.14
C LYS A 55 -5.82 -5.29 -17.66
N ASN A 56 -4.91 -4.88 -16.78
CA ASN A 56 -5.07 -5.05 -15.35
C ASN A 56 -5.76 -3.83 -14.75
N LYS A 57 -6.54 -4.05 -13.70
CA LYS A 57 -7.09 -3.00 -12.86
C LYS A 57 -6.09 -2.65 -11.77
N ILE A 58 -5.93 -1.36 -11.50
CA ILE A 58 -5.23 -0.88 -10.31
C ILE A 58 -6.28 -0.74 -9.22
N GLN A 59 -6.11 -1.43 -8.10
CA GLN A 59 -7.02 -1.38 -6.94
C GLN A 59 -6.53 -0.39 -5.88
N ALA A 60 -5.22 -0.12 -5.84
CA ALA A 60 -4.63 0.92 -5.01
C ALA A 60 -3.31 1.40 -5.61
N VAL A 61 -2.89 2.60 -5.21
CA VAL A 61 -1.60 3.21 -5.57
C VAL A 61 -0.81 3.63 -4.33
N PHE A 62 0.51 3.58 -4.43
CA PHE A 62 1.40 4.33 -3.57
C PHE A 62 1.56 5.74 -4.16
N LYS A 63 1.46 6.75 -3.31
CA LYS A 63 1.65 8.15 -3.67
C LYS A 63 2.69 8.80 -2.75
N LEU A 64 3.71 9.38 -3.38
CA LEU A 64 4.71 10.22 -2.74
C LEU A 64 4.19 11.66 -2.71
N ASP A 65 4.32 12.32 -1.56
CA ASP A 65 3.98 13.73 -1.41
C ASP A 65 5.21 14.60 -1.70
N VAL A 66 5.54 14.70 -2.99
CA VAL A 66 6.70 15.47 -3.47
C VAL A 66 6.38 16.95 -3.62
N ASN A 67 7.38 17.79 -3.40
CA ASN A 67 7.35 19.20 -3.81
C ASN A 67 7.92 19.37 -5.23
N ALA A 68 8.10 20.62 -5.68
CA ALA A 68 8.64 20.89 -7.02
C ALA A 68 10.06 20.35 -7.25
N SER A 69 10.90 20.30 -6.22
CA SER A 69 12.25 19.69 -6.29
C SER A 69 12.14 18.19 -6.49
N GLY A 70 11.34 17.51 -5.65
CA GLY A 70 11.14 16.06 -5.73
C GLY A 70 10.49 15.61 -7.05
N ASP A 71 9.47 16.33 -7.53
CA ASP A 71 8.83 16.07 -8.82
C ASP A 71 9.83 16.21 -9.98
N LYS A 72 10.68 17.24 -9.95
CA LYS A 72 11.75 17.41 -10.93
C LYS A 72 12.75 16.25 -10.87
N LEU A 73 13.20 15.86 -9.68
CA LEU A 73 14.13 14.75 -9.49
C LEU A 73 13.54 13.44 -10.02
N LEU A 74 12.27 13.14 -9.73
CA LEU A 74 11.60 11.95 -10.26
C LEU A 74 11.56 11.96 -11.79
N LYS A 75 11.16 13.09 -12.40
CA LYS A 75 11.07 13.23 -13.86
C LYS A 75 12.40 13.08 -14.57
N GLU A 76 13.49 13.64 -14.02
CA GLU A 76 14.84 13.48 -14.55
C GLU A 76 15.29 12.01 -14.55
N ASN A 77 14.66 11.17 -13.73
CA ASN A 77 14.90 9.75 -13.63
C ASN A 77 13.84 8.88 -14.32
N GLY A 78 12.91 9.49 -15.08
CA GLY A 78 11.84 8.77 -15.78
C GLY A 78 10.75 8.20 -14.87
N LEU A 79 10.64 8.73 -13.65
CA LEU A 79 9.68 8.30 -12.64
C LEU A 79 8.54 9.30 -12.46
N THR A 80 7.45 8.82 -11.88
CA THR A 80 6.31 9.61 -11.39
C THR A 80 6.25 9.55 -9.87
N GLU A 81 5.38 10.36 -9.27
CA GLU A 81 5.12 10.36 -7.83
C GLU A 81 4.11 9.30 -7.38
N THR A 82 3.45 8.63 -8.34
CA THR A 82 2.43 7.60 -8.09
C THR A 82 2.83 6.27 -8.74
N PHE A 83 2.66 5.18 -8.01
CA PHE A 83 2.97 3.81 -8.46
C PHE A 83 1.84 2.84 -8.08
N PRO A 84 1.56 1.80 -8.87
CA PRO A 84 0.60 0.77 -8.48
C PRO A 84 1.02 0.12 -7.15
N ALA A 85 0.07 0.01 -6.21
CA ALA A 85 0.23 -0.71 -4.94
C ALA A 85 -0.42 -2.10 -5.00
N ILE A 86 -1.61 -2.18 -5.61
CA ILE A 86 -2.36 -3.42 -5.78
C ILE A 86 -2.87 -3.48 -7.22
N ILE A 87 -2.53 -4.56 -7.91
CA ILE A 87 -2.95 -4.83 -9.28
C ILE A 87 -3.83 -6.08 -9.28
N GLU A 88 -4.97 -6.01 -9.94
CA GLU A 88 -5.87 -7.13 -10.17
C GLU A 88 -5.98 -7.43 -11.66
N ASN A 89 -5.95 -8.70 -12.04
CA ASN A 89 -6.43 -9.14 -13.35
C ASN A 89 -7.68 -10.00 -13.19
N THR A 90 -8.66 -9.75 -14.07
CA THR A 90 -9.89 -10.54 -14.18
C THR A 90 -10.22 -10.94 -15.61
N THR A 91 -9.39 -10.57 -16.59
CA THR A 91 -9.65 -10.76 -18.02
C THR A 91 -9.32 -12.18 -18.46
N ASP A 92 -8.05 -12.59 -18.29
CA ASP A 92 -7.54 -13.83 -18.86
C ASP A 92 -7.32 -14.90 -17.77
N TYR A 93 -6.86 -14.47 -16.59
CA TYR A 93 -6.72 -15.31 -15.39
C TYR A 93 -6.73 -14.43 -14.14
N LYS A 94 -7.34 -14.94 -13.06
CA LYS A 94 -7.56 -14.12 -11.85
C LYS A 94 -6.33 -14.08 -10.95
N PHE A 95 -5.70 -12.92 -10.80
CA PHE A 95 -4.64 -12.70 -9.81
C PHE A 95 -4.75 -11.35 -9.12
N TYR A 96 -4.11 -11.26 -7.96
CA TYR A 96 -3.77 -10.01 -7.29
C TYR A 96 -2.25 -9.96 -7.10
N TYR A 97 -1.63 -8.83 -7.45
CA TYR A 97 -0.23 -8.54 -7.17
C TYR A 97 -0.16 -7.38 -6.18
N PHE A 98 0.54 -7.61 -5.08
CA PHE A 98 0.79 -6.63 -4.02
C PHE A 98 2.23 -6.18 -4.14
N SER A 99 2.46 -4.94 -4.56
CA SER A 99 3.79 -4.42 -4.90
C SER A 99 4.51 -3.81 -3.69
N GLY A 100 4.27 -4.32 -2.49
CA GLY A 100 4.97 -3.87 -1.31
C GLY A 100 5.02 -4.93 -0.24
N ASP A 101 5.71 -4.62 0.84
CA ASP A 101 5.73 -5.47 2.02
C ASP A 101 4.43 -5.33 2.81
N PHE A 102 3.38 -5.98 2.31
CA PHE A 102 2.09 -6.06 2.99
C PHE A 102 2.12 -7.09 4.13
N THR A 103 3.18 -7.88 4.25
CA THR A 103 3.29 -8.98 5.21
C THR A 103 4.18 -8.65 6.41
N ASP A 104 4.99 -7.58 6.35
CA ASP A 104 5.75 -7.01 7.46
C ASP A 104 4.87 -6.23 8.44
N ASN A 105 3.77 -6.88 8.79
CA ASN A 105 2.92 -6.51 9.90
C ASN A 105 3.25 -7.56 10.96
N GLN A 106 3.43 -7.19 12.22
CA GLN A 106 3.58 -8.18 13.28
C GLN A 106 2.18 -8.58 13.79
N PRO A 107 1.49 -9.61 13.24
CA PRO A 107 0.36 -10.16 13.95
C PRO A 107 0.88 -10.83 15.21
N ILE A 108 0.19 -10.60 16.32
CA ILE A 108 0.49 -11.27 17.59
C ILE A 108 0.33 -12.79 17.37
N GLY A 109 1.45 -13.50 17.24
CA GLY A 109 1.54 -14.86 16.65
C GLY A 109 0.76 -15.98 17.35
N TRP A 110 0.28 -15.79 18.58
CA TRP A 110 -0.54 -16.76 19.29
C TRP A 110 -2.06 -16.61 19.02
N LEU A 111 -2.49 -15.47 18.47
CA LEU A 111 -3.91 -15.14 18.25
C LEU A 111 -4.38 -15.42 16.82
N ALA A 112 -3.48 -15.68 15.88
CA ALA A 112 -3.79 -16.06 14.50
C ALA A 112 -4.61 -17.37 14.39
N HIS A 113 -4.66 -18.17 15.45
CA HIS A 113 -5.31 -19.48 15.48
C HIS A 113 -6.77 -19.45 15.97
N PHE A 114 -7.28 -18.32 16.50
CA PHE A 114 -8.61 -18.27 17.12
C PHE A 114 -9.65 -17.55 16.23
N LYS A 115 -10.71 -18.28 15.85
CA LYS A 115 -11.88 -17.69 15.17
C LYS A 115 -12.58 -16.68 16.09
N GLY A 116 -12.75 -15.44 15.64
CA GLY A 116 -13.52 -14.38 16.33
C GLY A 116 -12.70 -13.28 17.02
N VAL A 117 -11.38 -13.41 17.09
CA VAL A 117 -10.46 -12.40 17.67
C VAL A 117 -10.39 -11.07 16.88
N PRO A 118 -10.50 -11.03 15.54
CA PRO A 118 -10.34 -9.78 14.78
C PRO A 118 -11.30 -8.65 15.24
N GLY A 119 -12.56 -8.99 15.56
CA GLY A 119 -13.57 -8.00 15.98
C GLY A 119 -13.33 -7.41 17.37
N ILE A 120 -12.66 -8.14 18.27
CA ILE A 120 -12.34 -7.68 19.63
C ILE A 120 -11.09 -6.78 19.59
N MET A 121 -10.13 -7.08 18.72
CA MET A 121 -8.84 -6.38 18.64
C MET A 121 -8.94 -5.01 17.94
N ASN A 122 -9.83 -4.84 16.96
CA ASN A 122 -10.07 -3.53 16.32
C ASN A 122 -10.48 -2.46 17.34
N LYS A 123 -11.23 -2.82 18.39
CA LYS A 123 -11.62 -1.89 19.47
C LYS A 123 -10.50 -1.56 20.47
N ILE A 124 -9.48 -2.40 20.58
CA ILE A 124 -8.38 -2.24 21.56
C ILE A 124 -7.21 -1.46 20.95
N HIS A 125 -7.01 -1.57 19.63
CA HIS A 125 -5.81 -1.09 18.94
C HIS A 125 -5.94 0.29 18.29
N THR A 126 -7.12 0.91 18.30
CA THR A 126 -7.33 2.32 17.91
C THR A 126 -6.58 3.34 18.78
N GLY A 127 -5.86 2.88 19.82
CA GLY A 127 -5.04 3.72 20.71
C GLY A 127 -3.52 3.59 20.55
N SER A 128 -2.99 2.75 19.66
CA SER A 128 -1.53 2.62 19.48
C SER A 128 -1.03 3.47 18.30
N ASN A 129 -0.24 4.49 18.59
CA ASN A 129 0.35 5.43 17.63
C ASN A 129 1.39 4.77 16.70
N GLY A 130 0.95 3.96 15.73
CA GLY A 130 1.84 3.27 14.81
C GLY A 130 1.19 3.03 13.45
N THR A 131 1.79 3.60 12.41
CA THR A 131 1.35 3.52 11.00
C THR A 131 1.20 2.08 10.49
N SER A 132 2.03 1.14 10.98
CA SER A 132 1.96 -0.29 10.68
C SER A 132 0.66 -0.94 11.17
N ASN A 133 0.22 -0.63 12.40
CA ASN A 133 -0.96 -1.26 13.00
C ASN A 133 -2.25 -0.73 12.35
N GLU A 134 -2.32 0.58 12.08
CA GLU A 134 -3.44 1.18 11.35
C GLU A 134 -3.57 0.61 9.94
N PHE A 135 -2.45 0.46 9.22
CA PHE A 135 -2.43 -0.17 7.91
C PHE A 135 -2.95 -1.60 7.92
N PHE A 136 -2.53 -2.42 8.89
CA PHE A 136 -3.02 -3.78 8.99
C PHE A 136 -4.54 -3.83 9.18
N TRP A 137 -5.08 -3.12 10.17
CA TRP A 137 -6.49 -3.24 10.56
C TRP A 137 -7.46 -2.49 9.64
N ASN A 138 -7.08 -1.31 9.13
CA ASN A 138 -7.99 -0.45 8.38
C ASN A 138 -7.85 -0.60 6.85
N PHE A 139 -6.79 -1.26 6.38
CA PHE A 139 -6.53 -1.40 4.95
C PHE A 139 -6.28 -2.86 4.55
N TYR A 140 -5.24 -3.50 5.07
CA TYR A 140 -4.81 -4.81 4.58
C TYR A 140 -5.77 -5.95 4.92
N LEU A 141 -6.18 -6.07 6.19
CA LEU A 141 -7.04 -7.16 6.63
C LEU A 141 -8.46 -7.11 6.00
N PRO A 142 -9.16 -5.95 5.95
CA PRO A 142 -10.46 -5.87 5.28
C PRO A 142 -10.37 -6.23 3.79
N LEU A 143 -9.35 -5.71 3.09
CA LEU A 143 -9.10 -6.01 1.69
C LEU A 143 -8.87 -7.50 1.46
N LEU A 144 -7.95 -8.11 2.22
CA LEU A 144 -7.59 -9.52 2.04
C LEU A 144 -8.79 -10.43 2.32
N ASN A 145 -9.56 -10.15 3.39
CA ASN A 145 -10.79 -10.90 3.67
C ASN A 145 -11.80 -10.77 2.52
N GLY A 146 -12.04 -9.55 2.02
CA GLY A 146 -12.96 -9.34 0.91
C GLY A 146 -12.53 -10.05 -0.39
N ILE A 147 -11.23 -10.05 -0.70
CA ILE A 147 -10.69 -10.79 -1.86
C ILE A 147 -10.92 -12.31 -1.70
N LEU A 148 -10.70 -12.84 -0.49
CA LEU A 148 -10.82 -14.28 -0.22
C LEU A 148 -12.28 -14.74 -0.17
N GLU A 149 -13.17 -14.00 0.48
CA GLU A 149 -14.62 -14.30 0.54
C GLU A 149 -15.26 -14.27 -0.85
N LYS A 150 -14.80 -13.42 -1.76
CA LYS A 150 -15.30 -13.41 -3.15
C LYS A 150 -14.80 -14.60 -3.99
N LYS A 151 -13.72 -15.26 -3.55
CA LYS A 151 -13.09 -16.36 -4.30
C LYS A 151 -13.41 -17.75 -3.75
N PHE A 152 -14.03 -17.86 -2.57
CA PHE A 152 -14.41 -19.13 -1.93
C PHE A 152 -15.84 -19.12 -1.41
#